data_AF-A0AAW1NU01-F1
#
_entry.id   AF-A0AAW1NU01-F1
#
_cell.length_a   1.000
_cell.length_b   1.000
_cell.length_c   1.000
_cell.angle_alpha   90.00
_cell.angle_beta   90.00
_cell.angle_gamma   90.00
#
_symmetry.space_group_name_H-M   'P 1'
#
loop_
_entity.id
_entity.type
_entity.pdbx_description
1 polymer ?
#
loop_
_entity_poly.entity_id
_entity_poly.type
_entity_poly.pdbx_seq_one_letter_code
_entity_poly.pdbx_strand_id
1 'polypeptide(L)'
;MADNANGADEELVDYEEEDQQPTETAAAKPADAGKKGYVGIHSTGFKDFLLKPEVLRAIVDCGFEHPSEVQHSCIPQAMIGSDILCQAKSGMGKTAVFVVSVLQQLEPVKGKVSVLVLCHTRELAFQICHEFERFSTYLSGATVGNFFGGFPIKQHKKTLKEECPAIIVGTPGRLKQ
;
A
#
# COMPACT_ATOMS: atom_id res chain seq x y z
N MET A 1 56.11 0.15 -16.91
CA MET A 1 55.09 0.01 -17.97
C MET A 1 53.78 -0.29 -17.27
N ALA A 2 52.80 0.57 -17.53
CA ALA A 2 51.51 0.65 -16.85
C ALA A 2 50.49 -0.36 -17.41
N ASP A 3 49.44 -0.59 -16.59
CA ASP A 3 48.03 -0.88 -16.90
C ASP A 3 47.48 -1.70 -15.72
N ASN A 4 46.83 -1.14 -14.70
CA ASN A 4 45.56 -0.40 -14.59
C ASN A 4 44.31 -1.19 -15.05
N ALA A 5 43.58 -1.77 -14.10
CA ALA A 5 42.16 -2.08 -14.24
C ALA A 5 41.50 -2.29 -12.85
N ASN A 6 41.01 -1.16 -12.31
CA ASN A 6 39.77 -0.99 -11.55
C ASN A 6 39.44 -1.97 -10.41
N GLY A 7 39.90 -1.61 -9.20
CA GLY A 7 39.16 -1.89 -7.98
C GLY A 7 37.94 -0.95 -7.92
N ALA A 8 36.73 -1.51 -7.97
CA ALA A 8 35.54 -0.78 -7.61
C ALA A 8 35.44 -0.80 -6.08
N ASP A 9 35.98 0.23 -5.45
CA ASP A 9 35.67 0.56 -4.07
C ASP A 9 34.17 0.82 -3.97
N GLU A 10 33.47 -0.01 -3.20
CA GLU A 10 32.11 0.26 -2.75
C GLU A 10 32.14 1.48 -1.83
N GLU A 11 31.90 2.67 -2.39
CA GLU A 11 31.58 3.86 -1.60
C GLU A 11 30.25 3.62 -0.87
N LEU A 12 30.38 3.17 0.39
CA LEU A 12 29.31 3.21 1.38
C LEU A 12 28.89 4.67 1.56
N VAL A 13 27.63 4.97 1.23
CA VAL A 13 27.06 6.30 1.46
C VAL A 13 26.77 6.44 2.96
N ASP A 14 27.63 7.18 3.67
CA ASP A 14 27.39 7.60 5.05
C ASP A 14 26.26 8.63 5.07
N TYR A 15 25.11 8.25 5.63
CA TYR A 15 24.00 9.16 5.88
C TYR A 15 24.21 9.78 7.26
N GLU A 16 24.66 11.04 7.30
CA GLU A 16 24.67 11.84 8.53
C GLU A 16 23.22 12.08 8.99
N GLU A 17 22.93 11.76 10.25
CA GLU A 17 21.64 12.05 10.92
C GLU A 17 21.56 13.55 11.22
N GLU A 18 20.72 14.30 10.50
CA GLU A 18 20.42 15.70 10.86
C GLU A 18 19.34 15.76 11.96
N ASP A 19 19.78 16.05 13.18
CA ASP A 19 18.93 16.39 14.34
C ASP A 19 18.16 17.70 14.10
N GLN A 20 16.83 17.65 14.10
CA GLN A 20 15.97 18.84 14.06
C GLN A 20 15.75 19.40 15.48
N GLN A 21 16.35 20.56 15.79
CA GLN A 21 15.95 21.41 16.93
C GLN A 21 14.91 22.46 16.48
N PRO A 22 13.86 22.73 17.27
CA PRO A 22 12.84 23.71 16.93
C PRO A 22 13.31 25.13 17.30
N THR A 23 13.12 26.11 16.41
CA THR A 23 13.30 27.54 16.73
C THR A 23 12.04 28.35 16.45
N GLU A 24 11.76 29.23 17.42
CA GLU A 24 10.56 30.05 17.57
C GLU A 24 10.47 31.22 16.57
N THR A 25 9.23 31.68 16.40
CA THR A 25 8.77 32.66 15.42
C THR A 25 9.10 34.12 15.80
N ALA A 26 9.67 34.89 14.87
CA ALA A 26 9.57 36.36 14.85
C ALA A 26 9.52 36.89 13.41
N ALA A 27 8.67 37.90 13.18
CA ALA A 27 8.20 38.37 11.87
C ALA A 27 9.07 39.46 11.22
N ALA A 28 9.20 39.44 9.88
CA ALA A 28 8.97 40.54 8.91
C ALA A 28 9.71 40.34 7.55
N LYS A 29 9.02 40.70 6.44
CA LYS A 29 9.35 40.58 5.00
C LYS A 29 10.31 41.68 4.47
N PRO A 30 10.64 41.76 3.15
CA PRO A 30 10.95 40.74 2.12
C PRO A 30 12.26 41.04 1.31
N ALA A 31 12.89 40.04 0.70
CA ALA A 31 13.80 40.26 -0.44
C ALA A 31 13.84 39.03 -1.35
N ASP A 32 13.68 39.29 -2.65
CA ASP A 32 13.66 38.37 -3.77
C ASP A 32 15.05 37.79 -4.07
N ALA A 33 15.17 36.46 -4.08
CA ALA A 33 16.28 35.73 -4.66
C ALA A 33 15.83 34.28 -4.96
N GLY A 34 15.42 34.07 -6.21
CA GLY A 34 15.46 32.82 -6.97
C GLY A 34 15.48 31.50 -6.19
N LYS A 35 14.34 31.09 -5.63
CA LYS A 35 14.12 29.68 -5.30
C LYS A 35 13.73 28.95 -6.58
N LYS A 36 14.55 27.97 -7.00
CA LYS A 36 14.09 26.87 -7.86
C LYS A 36 12.95 26.19 -7.12
N GLY A 37 11.73 26.66 -7.37
CA GLY A 37 10.53 26.04 -6.87
C GLY A 37 10.54 24.60 -7.34
N TYR A 38 10.48 23.67 -6.38
CA TYR A 38 9.85 22.39 -6.65
C TYR A 38 8.46 22.73 -7.16
N VAL A 39 8.31 22.69 -8.48
CA VAL A 39 7.05 22.96 -9.17
C VAL A 39 6.06 22.02 -8.51
N GLY A 40 5.04 22.60 -7.88
CA GLY A 40 4.00 21.85 -7.21
C GLY A 40 3.55 20.76 -8.15
N ILE A 41 3.82 19.51 -7.77
CA ILE A 41 3.09 18.37 -8.32
C ILE A 41 1.64 18.80 -8.16
N HIS A 42 0.92 18.90 -9.29
CA HIS A 42 -0.52 19.15 -9.28
C HIS A 42 -1.10 18.38 -8.10
N SER A 43 -1.93 19.01 -7.27
CA SER A 43 -2.54 18.36 -6.10
C SER A 43 -3.40 17.20 -6.62
N THR A 44 -2.76 16.06 -6.89
CA THR A 44 -3.35 14.91 -7.54
C THR A 44 -4.04 14.14 -6.46
N GLY A 45 -5.35 14.08 -6.53
CA GLY A 45 -6.15 13.33 -5.57
C GLY A 45 -6.29 11.87 -6.01
N PHE A 46 -6.86 11.04 -5.15
CA PHE A 46 -7.25 9.68 -5.55
C PHE A 46 -8.25 9.65 -6.72
N LYS A 47 -8.91 10.78 -7.01
CA LYS A 47 -9.81 10.97 -8.17
C LYS A 47 -9.09 10.84 -9.50
N ASP A 48 -7.80 11.18 -9.56
CA ASP A 48 -7.01 11.18 -10.80
C ASP A 48 -6.59 9.77 -11.22
N PHE A 49 -6.70 8.79 -10.31
CA PHE A 49 -6.46 7.38 -10.62
C PHE A 49 -7.61 6.71 -11.40
N LEU A 50 -8.74 7.39 -11.62
CA LEU A 50 -9.89 6.82 -12.36
C LEU A 50 -10.42 5.50 -11.74
N LEU A 51 -10.49 5.47 -10.41
CA LEU A 51 -10.99 4.33 -9.64
C LEU A 51 -12.51 4.13 -9.85
N LYS A 52 -12.99 2.91 -9.58
CA LYS A 52 -14.40 2.60 -9.39
C LYS A 52 -15.01 3.59 -8.40
N PRO A 53 -16.19 4.20 -8.69
CA PRO A 53 -16.81 5.19 -7.82
C PRO A 53 -17.00 4.72 -6.37
N GLU A 54 -17.29 3.44 -6.19
CA GLU A 54 -17.49 2.78 -4.89
C GLU A 54 -16.20 2.78 -4.05
N VAL A 55 -15.07 2.43 -4.69
CA VAL A 55 -13.75 2.42 -4.04
C VAL A 55 -13.31 3.83 -3.71
N LEU A 56 -13.46 4.76 -4.67
CA LEU A 56 -13.12 6.17 -4.46
C LEU A 56 -13.92 6.79 -3.30
N ARG A 57 -15.22 6.48 -3.22
CA ARG A 57 -16.07 6.93 -2.11
C ARG A 57 -15.55 6.40 -0.76
N ALA A 58 -15.21 5.11 -0.68
CA ALA A 58 -14.69 4.52 0.55
C ALA A 58 -13.36 5.14 1.00
N ILE A 59 -12.47 5.45 0.05
CA ILE A 59 -11.19 6.14 0.32
C ILE A 59 -11.44 7.52 0.93
N VAL A 60 -12.36 8.31 0.35
CA VAL A 60 -12.71 9.65 0.85
C VAL A 60 -13.34 9.57 2.24
N ASP A 61 -14.27 8.63 2.48
CA ASP A 61 -14.91 8.44 3.78
C ASP A 61 -13.91 8.01 4.87
N CYS A 62 -12.82 7.36 4.47
CA CYS A 62 -11.70 7.02 5.35
C CYS A 62 -10.75 8.19 5.63
N GLY A 63 -10.99 9.37 5.06
CA GLY A 63 -10.18 10.59 5.28
C GLY A 63 -8.92 10.68 4.42
N PHE A 64 -8.81 9.89 3.35
CA PHE A 64 -7.66 9.96 2.44
C PHE A 64 -7.93 10.98 1.33
N GLU A 65 -7.18 12.09 1.35
CA GLU A 65 -7.33 13.17 0.37
C GLU A 65 -6.21 13.15 -0.68
N HIS A 66 -4.97 13.04 -0.22
CA HIS A 66 -3.77 13.08 -1.06
C HIS A 66 -3.01 11.74 -0.99
N PRO A 67 -2.70 11.14 -2.16
CA PRO A 67 -1.89 9.92 -2.20
C PRO A 67 -0.44 10.24 -1.81
N SER A 68 0.21 9.28 -1.14
CA SER A 68 1.66 9.35 -0.90
C SER A 68 2.45 9.12 -2.20
N GLU A 69 3.74 9.44 -2.18
CA GLU A 69 4.63 9.26 -3.35
C GLU A 69 4.65 7.81 -3.87
N VAL A 70 4.68 6.84 -2.96
CA VAL A 70 4.63 5.41 -3.32
C VAL A 70 3.28 5.03 -3.91
N GLN A 71 2.17 5.63 -3.46
CA GLN A 71 0.85 5.39 -4.02
C GLN A 71 0.72 6.01 -5.40
N HIS A 72 1.17 7.24 -5.59
CA HIS A 72 1.17 7.93 -6.87
C HIS A 72 1.98 7.17 -7.92
N SER A 73 3.12 6.59 -7.51
CA SER A 73 4.01 5.85 -8.41
C SER A 73 3.50 4.45 -8.74
N CYS A 74 2.92 3.74 -7.75
CA CYS A 74 2.58 2.33 -7.91
C CYS A 74 1.13 2.08 -8.36
N ILE A 75 0.13 2.85 -7.87
CA ILE A 75 -1.29 2.56 -8.13
C ILE A 75 -1.62 2.52 -9.65
N PRO A 76 -1.18 3.50 -10.48
CA PRO A 76 -1.51 3.47 -11.90
C PRO A 76 -1.00 2.21 -12.63
N GLN A 77 0.21 1.75 -12.29
CA GLN A 77 0.78 0.52 -12.87
C GLN A 77 0.16 -0.75 -12.28
N ALA A 78 -0.19 -0.71 -10.99
CA ALA A 78 -0.78 -1.86 -10.31
C ALA A 78 -2.18 -2.16 -10.84
N MET A 79 -2.96 -1.11 -11.14
CA MET A 79 -4.34 -1.23 -11.64
C MET A 79 -4.46 -1.85 -13.03
N ILE A 80 -3.41 -1.77 -13.86
CA ILE A 80 -3.37 -2.41 -15.18
C ILE A 80 -2.87 -3.87 -15.12
N GLY A 81 -2.65 -4.41 -13.92
CA GLY A 81 -2.24 -5.80 -13.71
C GLY A 81 -0.76 -6.07 -13.92
N SER A 82 0.10 -5.05 -13.86
CA SER A 82 1.56 -5.22 -13.97
C SER A 82 2.14 -5.76 -12.66
N ASP A 83 3.17 -6.59 -12.76
CA ASP A 83 3.95 -7.04 -11.61
C ASP A 83 4.77 -5.88 -11.04
N ILE A 84 4.73 -5.70 -9.72
CA ILE A 84 5.37 -4.58 -9.03
C ILE A 84 6.28 -5.07 -7.92
N LEU A 85 7.53 -4.62 -7.98
CA LEU A 85 8.45 -4.61 -6.85
C LEU A 85 8.48 -3.20 -6.26
N CYS A 86 8.04 -3.05 -5.02
CA CYS A 86 7.95 -1.76 -4.34
C CYS A 86 8.72 -1.78 -3.03
N GLN A 87 9.67 -0.86 -2.87
CA GLN A 87 10.39 -0.61 -1.62
C GLN A 87 10.09 0.80 -1.13
N ALA A 88 9.55 0.92 0.08
CA ALA A 88 9.34 2.20 0.74
C ALA A 88 9.40 2.03 2.27
N LYS A 89 9.64 3.12 3.00
CA LYS A 89 9.64 3.14 4.47
C LYS A 89 8.30 2.69 5.05
N SER A 90 8.31 2.19 6.30
CA SER A 90 7.06 1.86 7.01
C SER A 90 6.18 3.11 7.17
N GLY A 91 4.87 2.95 7.21
CA GLY A 91 3.92 4.06 7.33
C GLY A 91 3.65 4.85 6.03
N MET A 92 4.40 4.63 4.95
CA MET A 92 4.21 5.36 3.67
C MET A 92 2.96 4.97 2.86
N GLY A 93 2.08 4.11 3.41
CA GLY A 93 0.83 3.74 2.74
C GLY A 93 0.94 2.64 1.68
N LYS A 94 1.98 1.80 1.73
CA LYS A 94 2.16 0.64 0.83
C LYS A 94 0.97 -0.33 0.83
N THR A 95 0.31 -0.52 1.98
CA THR A 95 -0.87 -1.39 2.08
C THR A 95 -1.98 -0.90 1.17
N ALA A 96 -2.28 0.41 1.19
CA ALA A 96 -3.31 0.98 0.35
C ALA A 96 -3.00 0.83 -1.15
N VAL A 97 -1.72 0.77 -1.55
CA VAL A 97 -1.34 0.51 -2.96
C VAL A 97 -1.99 -0.78 -3.45
N PHE A 98 -1.71 -1.91 -2.82
CA PHE A 98 -2.23 -3.18 -3.31
C PHE A 98 -3.72 -3.35 -2.96
N VAL A 99 -4.21 -2.82 -1.84
CA VAL A 99 -5.65 -2.91 -1.50
C VAL A 99 -6.50 -2.19 -2.55
N VAL A 100 -6.18 -0.94 -2.86
CA VAL A 100 -6.93 -0.14 -3.85
C VAL A 100 -6.81 -0.78 -5.24
N SER A 101 -5.60 -1.20 -5.63
CA SER A 101 -5.37 -1.78 -6.95
C SER A 101 -6.08 -3.13 -7.12
N VAL A 102 -6.13 -3.95 -6.08
CA VAL A 102 -6.87 -5.21 -6.06
C VAL A 102 -8.37 -4.94 -6.18
N LEU A 103 -8.94 -4.05 -5.35
CA LEU A 103 -10.37 -3.78 -5.35
C LEU A 103 -10.83 -3.17 -6.69
N GLN A 104 -9.97 -2.37 -7.31
CA GLN A 104 -10.21 -1.87 -8.66
C GLN A 104 -10.36 -3.01 -9.67
N GLN A 105 -9.45 -3.99 -9.65
CA GLN A 105 -9.43 -5.09 -10.61
C GLN A 105 -10.40 -6.23 -10.26
N LEU A 106 -10.87 -6.28 -9.01
CA LEU A 106 -11.68 -7.38 -8.53
C LEU A 106 -13.02 -7.46 -9.27
N GLU A 107 -13.28 -8.64 -9.83
CA GLU A 107 -14.58 -9.08 -10.31
C GLU A 107 -15.04 -10.26 -9.45
N PRO A 108 -15.85 -10.01 -8.38
CA PRO A 108 -16.17 -11.06 -7.43
C PRO A 108 -16.98 -12.19 -8.05
N VAL A 109 -16.48 -13.42 -7.94
CA VAL A 109 -17.21 -14.64 -8.31
C VAL A 109 -17.56 -15.39 -7.03
N LYS A 110 -18.86 -15.59 -6.79
CA LYS A 110 -19.36 -16.28 -5.59
C LYS A 110 -18.73 -17.67 -5.47
N GLY A 111 -18.18 -17.97 -4.29
CA GLY A 111 -17.58 -19.28 -4.02
C GLY A 111 -16.15 -19.45 -4.54
N LYS A 112 -15.51 -18.41 -5.08
CA LYS A 112 -14.14 -18.47 -5.57
C LYS A 112 -13.25 -17.41 -4.92
N VAL A 113 -12.08 -17.84 -4.50
CA VAL A 113 -10.98 -16.94 -4.13
C VAL A 113 -10.35 -16.40 -5.41
N SER A 114 -10.29 -15.08 -5.52
CA SER A 114 -9.66 -14.37 -6.64
C SER A 114 -8.32 -13.76 -6.25
N VAL A 115 -8.13 -13.46 -4.95
CA VAL A 115 -6.96 -12.75 -4.44
C VAL A 115 -6.40 -13.44 -3.22
N LEU A 116 -5.07 -13.57 -3.17
CA LEU A 116 -4.34 -14.06 -2.02
C LEU A 116 -3.28 -13.03 -1.59
N VAL A 117 -3.32 -12.62 -0.32
CA VAL A 117 -2.33 -11.75 0.31
C VAL A 117 -1.63 -12.51 1.43
N LEU A 118 -0.30 -12.59 1.34
CA LEU A 118 0.55 -13.25 2.32
C LEU A 118 1.32 -12.22 3.13
N CYS A 119 1.37 -12.40 4.46
CA CYS A 119 2.21 -11.60 5.34
C CYS A 119 2.82 -12.44 6.46
N HIS A 120 3.84 -11.89 7.13
CA HIS A 120 4.68 -12.65 8.08
C HIS A 120 4.10 -12.70 9.50
N THR A 121 3.29 -11.73 9.91
CA THR A 121 2.68 -11.66 11.25
C THR A 121 1.16 -11.73 11.21
N ARG A 122 0.55 -12.18 12.32
CA ARG A 122 -0.90 -12.30 12.48
C ARG A 122 -1.56 -10.93 12.56
N GLU A 123 -0.89 -10.02 13.26
CA GLU A 123 -1.29 -8.64 13.51
C GLU A 123 -1.36 -7.87 12.18
N LEU A 124 -0.37 -8.05 11.31
CA LEU A 124 -0.38 -7.45 9.98
C LEU A 124 -1.48 -8.05 9.09
N ALA A 125 -1.72 -9.37 9.17
CA ALA A 125 -2.83 -10.00 8.44
C ALA A 125 -4.18 -9.39 8.85
N PHE A 126 -4.37 -9.18 10.15
CA PHE A 126 -5.54 -8.50 10.71
C PHE A 126 -5.68 -7.07 10.23
N GLN A 127 -4.62 -6.28 10.27
CA GLN A 127 -4.64 -4.90 9.77
C GLN A 127 -4.97 -4.84 8.27
N ILE A 128 -4.36 -5.69 7.45
CA ILE A 128 -4.62 -5.71 6.00
C ILE A 128 -6.06 -6.14 5.71
N CYS A 129 -6.59 -7.13 6.42
CA CYS A 129 -7.99 -7.55 6.28
C CYS A 129 -8.94 -6.37 6.56
N HIS A 130 -8.66 -5.61 7.62
CA HIS A 130 -9.46 -4.43 7.96
C HIS A 130 -9.36 -3.32 6.92
N GLU A 131 -8.19 -3.10 6.30
CA GLU A 131 -8.05 -2.16 5.18
C GLU A 131 -8.88 -2.57 3.96
N PHE A 132 -8.95 -3.88 3.65
CA PHE A 132 -9.86 -4.38 2.62
C PHE A 132 -11.31 -4.09 2.98
N GLU A 133 -11.75 -4.38 4.21
CA GLU A 133 -13.12 -4.09 4.67
C GLU A 133 -13.47 -2.61 4.52
N ARG A 134 -12.58 -1.72 4.97
CA ARG A 134 -12.76 -0.26 4.90
C ARG A 134 -12.95 0.21 3.46
N PHE A 135 -12.02 -0.15 2.56
CA PHE A 135 -12.07 0.31 1.17
C PHE A 135 -13.07 -0.45 0.28
N SER A 136 -13.61 -1.58 0.74
CA SER A 136 -14.66 -2.34 0.05
C SER A 136 -16.07 -2.07 0.60
N THR A 137 -16.25 -1.13 1.54
CA THR A 137 -17.54 -0.80 2.18
C THR A 137 -18.70 -0.67 1.19
N TYR A 138 -18.46 -0.09 0.01
CA TYR A 138 -19.47 0.13 -1.03
C TYR A 138 -19.40 -0.86 -2.20
N LEU A 139 -18.43 -1.78 -2.20
CA LEU A 139 -18.21 -2.74 -3.28
C LEU A 139 -18.86 -4.09 -2.97
N SER A 140 -20.06 -4.30 -3.48
CA SER A 140 -20.82 -5.53 -3.24
C SER A 140 -20.07 -6.78 -3.72
N GLY A 141 -20.04 -7.81 -2.88
CA GLY A 141 -19.42 -9.10 -3.20
C GLY A 141 -17.92 -9.19 -2.93
N ALA A 142 -17.25 -8.09 -2.59
CA ALA A 142 -15.84 -8.07 -2.18
C ALA A 142 -15.68 -8.57 -0.73
N THR A 143 -15.88 -9.87 -0.52
CA THR A 143 -15.71 -10.50 0.79
C THR A 143 -14.24 -10.81 1.06
N VAL A 144 -13.78 -10.51 2.28
CA VAL A 144 -12.42 -10.80 2.73
C VAL A 144 -12.45 -11.77 3.91
N GLY A 145 -11.51 -12.71 3.94
CA GLY A 145 -11.32 -13.62 5.06
C GLY A 145 -9.88 -13.62 5.54
N ASN A 146 -9.71 -13.78 6.85
CA ASN A 146 -8.42 -13.70 7.52
C ASN A 146 -7.94 -15.05 8.05
N PHE A 147 -6.78 -15.51 7.61
CA PHE A 147 -6.32 -16.88 7.79
C PHE A 147 -4.92 -16.92 8.40
N PHE A 148 -4.84 -16.95 9.73
CA PHE A 148 -3.58 -17.07 10.46
C PHE A 148 -3.66 -18.07 11.64
N GLY A 149 -2.52 -18.35 12.26
CA GLY A 149 -2.35 -19.30 13.37
C GLY A 149 -3.15 -18.99 14.65
N GLY A 150 -3.22 -19.94 15.59
CA GLY A 150 -3.84 -19.72 16.92
C GLY A 150 -5.34 -19.96 17.01
N PHE A 151 -6.03 -20.19 15.88
CA PHE A 151 -7.42 -20.64 15.84
C PHE A 151 -7.53 -22.08 15.30
N PRO A 152 -8.56 -22.87 15.65
CA PRO A 152 -8.76 -24.20 15.09
C PRO A 152 -8.90 -24.18 13.56
N ILE A 153 -8.06 -24.94 12.85
CA ILE A 153 -8.08 -24.99 11.38
C ILE A 153 -9.44 -25.43 10.81
N LYS A 154 -10.19 -26.25 11.56
CA LYS A 154 -11.53 -26.70 11.17
C LYS A 154 -12.48 -25.54 10.92
N GLN A 155 -12.35 -24.43 11.65
CA GLN A 155 -13.18 -23.23 11.43
C GLN A 155 -12.85 -22.58 10.08
N HIS A 156 -11.57 -22.42 9.76
CA HIS A 156 -11.15 -21.85 8.46
C HIS A 156 -11.59 -22.75 7.29
N LYS A 157 -11.46 -24.08 7.44
CA LYS A 157 -11.94 -25.06 6.44
C LYS A 157 -13.46 -25.01 6.27
N LYS A 158 -14.21 -24.69 7.34
CA LYS A 158 -15.66 -24.50 7.28
C LYS A 158 -15.99 -23.21 6.51
N THR A 159 -15.36 -22.09 6.85
CA THR A 159 -15.52 -20.81 6.14
C THR A 159 -15.25 -20.96 4.64
N LEU A 160 -14.17 -21.63 4.24
CA LEU A 160 -13.89 -21.85 2.81
C LEU A 160 -14.95 -22.68 2.07
N LYS A 161 -15.68 -23.56 2.77
CA LYS A 161 -16.71 -24.41 2.17
C LYS A 161 -18.08 -23.73 2.12
N GLU A 162 -18.44 -23.01 3.18
CA GLU A 162 -19.78 -22.44 3.35
C GLU A 162 -19.85 -20.97 2.89
N GLU A 163 -18.78 -20.20 3.13
CA GLU A 163 -18.71 -18.75 2.95
C GLU A 163 -17.37 -18.34 2.34
N CYS A 164 -17.02 -18.95 1.20
CA CYS A 164 -15.72 -18.73 0.55
C CYS A 164 -15.53 -17.24 0.19
N PRO A 165 -14.52 -16.55 0.74
CA PRO A 165 -14.29 -15.15 0.46
C PRO A 165 -13.64 -14.93 -0.90
N ALA A 166 -13.89 -13.79 -1.52
CA ALA A 166 -13.22 -13.39 -2.76
C ALA A 166 -11.72 -13.08 -2.52
N ILE A 167 -11.39 -12.57 -1.34
CA ILE A 167 -10.05 -12.15 -0.94
C ILE A 167 -9.63 -12.93 0.31
N ILE A 168 -8.44 -13.54 0.26
CA ILE A 168 -7.83 -14.18 1.42
C ILE A 168 -6.60 -13.38 1.84
N VAL A 169 -6.54 -13.02 3.12
CA VAL A 169 -5.35 -12.46 3.77
C VAL A 169 -4.88 -13.45 4.81
N GLY A 170 -3.59 -13.76 4.87
CA GLY A 170 -3.13 -14.73 5.87
C GLY A 170 -1.64 -14.92 5.98
N THR A 171 -1.25 -15.76 6.95
CA THR A 171 0.16 -16.15 7.13
C THR A 171 0.46 -17.45 6.39
N PRO A 172 1.66 -17.60 5.79
CA PRO A 172 2.02 -18.78 5.00
C PRO A 172 1.81 -20.10 5.75
N GLY A 173 2.14 -20.12 7.05
CA GLY A 173 2.01 -21.32 7.88
C GLY A 173 0.58 -21.84 8.02
N ARG A 174 -0.43 -20.96 8.07
CA ARG A 174 -1.84 -21.37 8.12
C ARG A 174 -2.36 -21.81 6.76
N LEU A 175 -2.01 -21.07 5.71
CA LEU A 175 -2.54 -21.29 4.36
C LEU A 175 -2.00 -22.57 3.70
N LYS A 176 -0.89 -23.11 4.20
CA LYS A 176 -0.33 -24.39 3.77
C LYS A 176 -1.05 -25.64 4.33
N GLN A 177 -1.95 -25.51 5.33
CA GLN A 177 -2.56 -26.62 6.08
C GLN A 177 -3.98 -26.99 5.62
#